data_AF-A0A0R1N3E7-F1
#
_entry.id   AF-A0A0R1N3E7-F1
#
_cell.length_a   1.000
_cell.length_b   1.000
_cell.length_c   1.000
_cell.angle_alpha   90.00
_cell.angle_beta   90.00
_cell.angle_gamma   90.00
#
_symmetry.space_group_name_H-M   'P 1'
#
loop_
_entity.id
_entity.type
_entity.pdbx_description
1 polymer ?
#
loop_
_entity_poly.entity_id
_entity_poly.type
_entity_poly.pdbx_seq_one_letter_code
_entity_poly.pdbx_strand_id
1 'polypeptide(L)'
;MSRILWGGATSASQYEGGFTDGKGMDTQDCRPYIPRTSNATTETRLLTQKVIDEAKDPNSSRYYPFRVGTKGYEYGLTDIDLLEELGVDIYRLSISWSRLFPTGEEEEPNAKGVAYYDAILQKLHAAGIKIFLTINHYALPLSIVEKYRGWTNRKTIDVFVHFAKFVFKKWGNIVDYWLPFNEINAGYFSPYNGVGLVKPEDADYSYDDVFRSLHYQFVANARTIQAARKMGVPGKFGAMVACFCYYPLTPSPEDNLELVRDEEVNQWYCMDILAKGKYPYYAQPFFDKHHVTFEITEEDRKVLKENTVDFVSFSYYSSSICTVKENSTQTAGNLVVTTKNPYLKATEWGWQIDPIGLRTTLHKVYDRYEKPVIISENGLGARDQLEANGAVHDPYRIEYFKEHFKQIIAAKNEGVDVRAYMAWGIIDIVSAGSCEMDKRYGVIYVDADNDGHGTYKRYKKDSFNWYHNFILEQRAKGEK
;
A
#
# COMPACT_ATOMS: atom_id res chain seq x y z
N MET A 1 9.75 -26.83 -1.26
CA MET A 1 9.15 -25.52 -0.87
C MET A 1 8.03 -25.19 -1.84
N SER A 2 6.95 -24.53 -1.42
CA SER A 2 5.86 -24.12 -2.34
C SER A 2 6.38 -23.12 -3.38
N ARG A 3 5.90 -23.17 -4.63
CA ARG A 3 6.25 -22.18 -5.67
C ARG A 3 5.89 -20.75 -5.26
N ILE A 4 6.57 -19.75 -5.82
CA ILE A 4 6.18 -18.34 -5.68
C ILE A 4 4.98 -18.09 -6.60
N LEU A 5 3.96 -17.40 -6.10
CA LEU A 5 2.87 -16.84 -6.91
C LEU A 5 3.28 -15.48 -7.46
N TRP A 6 3.17 -15.29 -8.77
CA TRP A 6 3.55 -14.05 -9.44
C TRP A 6 2.30 -13.30 -9.91
N GLY A 7 2.24 -12.00 -9.61
CA GLY A 7 1.02 -11.24 -9.78
C GLY A 7 1.18 -9.74 -9.90
N GLY A 8 0.05 -9.05 -9.81
CA GLY A 8 -0.03 -7.59 -9.85
C GLY A 8 -0.81 -7.03 -8.65
N ALA A 9 -0.64 -5.74 -8.39
CA ALA A 9 -1.37 -5.02 -7.35
C ALA A 9 -1.90 -3.67 -7.86
N THR A 10 -3.07 -3.27 -7.39
CA THR A 10 -3.59 -1.90 -7.45
C THR A 10 -4.29 -1.53 -6.14
N SER A 11 -4.63 -0.25 -5.97
CA SER A 11 -5.54 0.23 -4.93
C SER A 11 -6.78 0.87 -5.56
N ALA A 12 -7.90 0.81 -4.84
CA ALA A 12 -9.19 1.30 -5.30
C ALA A 12 -9.14 2.79 -5.67
N SER A 13 -8.60 3.64 -4.79
CA SER A 13 -8.54 5.09 -4.99
C SER A 13 -7.68 5.49 -6.18
N GLN A 14 -6.62 4.75 -6.50
CA GLN A 14 -5.71 5.07 -7.59
C GLN A 14 -6.17 4.56 -8.95
N TYR A 15 -7.01 3.53 -8.95
CA TYR A 15 -7.42 2.79 -10.15
C TYR A 15 -8.88 3.04 -10.55
N GLU A 16 -9.81 2.93 -9.61
CA GLU A 16 -11.23 2.80 -9.95
C GLU A 16 -11.84 4.06 -10.54
N GLY A 17 -11.69 5.22 -9.87
CA GLY A 17 -12.50 6.39 -10.19
C GLY A 17 -13.98 6.16 -9.89
N GLY A 18 -14.86 6.52 -10.82
CA GLY A 18 -16.30 6.23 -10.69
C GLY A 18 -16.97 6.90 -9.49
N PHE A 19 -16.70 8.19 -9.27
CA PHE A 19 -17.21 9.00 -8.14
C PHE A 19 -18.72 9.34 -8.22
N THR A 20 -19.45 8.76 -9.18
CA THR A 20 -20.85 9.12 -9.50
C THR A 20 -21.86 8.04 -9.09
N ASP A 21 -21.41 6.90 -8.56
CA ASP A 21 -22.26 5.75 -8.24
C ASP A 21 -22.86 5.77 -6.82
N GLY A 22 -22.77 6.91 -6.14
CA GLY A 22 -23.15 7.05 -4.73
C GLY A 22 -22.00 6.76 -3.75
N LYS A 23 -20.77 6.53 -4.24
CA LYS A 23 -19.56 6.57 -3.42
C LYS A 23 -19.46 7.88 -2.64
N GLY A 24 -19.21 7.78 -1.34
CA GLY A 24 -18.88 8.93 -0.50
C GLY A 24 -17.48 9.46 -0.77
N MET A 25 -17.22 10.70 -0.36
CA MET A 25 -15.87 11.25 -0.39
C MET A 25 -14.98 10.53 0.62
N ASP A 26 -13.79 10.10 0.20
CA ASP A 26 -12.73 9.67 1.09
C ASP A 26 -11.56 10.65 1.07
N THR A 27 -10.58 10.38 1.93
CA THR A 27 -9.35 11.15 2.02
C THR A 27 -8.68 11.34 0.66
N GLN A 28 -8.54 10.29 -0.15
CA GLN A 28 -7.82 10.41 -1.44
C GLN A 28 -8.55 11.32 -2.44
N ASP A 29 -9.89 11.38 -2.40
CA ASP A 29 -10.68 12.29 -3.25
C ASP A 29 -10.43 13.78 -2.95
N CYS A 30 -9.77 14.11 -1.84
CA CYS A 30 -9.44 15.48 -1.44
C CYS A 30 -8.12 15.99 -2.02
N ARG A 31 -7.37 15.16 -2.76
CA ARG A 31 -6.01 15.47 -3.20
C ARG A 31 -6.02 15.99 -4.64
N PRO A 32 -5.79 17.29 -4.87
CA PRO A 32 -5.73 17.82 -6.22
C PRO A 32 -4.39 17.45 -6.88
N TYR A 33 -4.37 17.37 -8.21
CA TYR A 33 -3.12 17.42 -8.96
C TYR A 33 -2.52 18.82 -8.83
N ILE A 34 -1.22 18.87 -8.51
CA ILE A 34 -0.44 20.10 -8.45
C ILE A 34 0.82 19.87 -9.30
N PRO A 35 1.04 20.65 -10.38
CA PRO A 35 2.24 20.56 -11.19
C PRO A 35 3.51 20.70 -10.34
N ARG A 36 4.48 19.81 -10.55
CA ARG A 36 5.72 19.83 -9.78
C ARG A 36 6.52 21.11 -10.03
N THR A 37 6.80 21.84 -8.95
CA THR A 37 7.80 22.90 -8.87
C THR A 37 8.91 22.47 -7.90
N SER A 38 9.97 23.28 -7.72
CA SER A 38 11.00 23.00 -6.72
C SER A 38 10.46 22.86 -5.29
N ASN A 39 9.29 23.44 -4.99
CA ASN A 39 8.66 23.48 -3.67
C ASN A 39 7.50 22.47 -3.52
N ALA A 40 6.91 22.00 -4.63
CA ALA A 40 5.66 21.23 -4.61
C ALA A 40 5.80 19.74 -4.28
N THR A 41 7.00 19.21 -4.02
CA THR A 41 7.21 17.78 -3.81
C THR A 41 6.64 17.27 -2.47
N THR A 42 6.42 18.16 -1.50
CA THR A 42 5.86 17.83 -0.17
C THR A 42 4.42 18.31 0.02
N GLU A 43 3.97 19.33 -0.71
CA GLU A 43 2.65 19.96 -0.52
C GLU A 43 1.48 19.03 -0.89
N THR A 44 1.60 18.23 -1.95
CA THR A 44 0.57 17.23 -2.36
C THR A 44 0.39 16.08 -1.38
N ARG A 45 1.21 16.01 -0.33
CA ARG A 45 1.22 14.94 0.68
C ARG A 45 0.55 15.36 1.98
N LEU A 46 0.25 16.64 2.16
CA LEU A 46 -0.38 17.16 3.36
C LEU A 46 -1.86 17.43 3.09
N LEU A 47 -2.74 16.85 3.92
CA LEU A 47 -4.15 17.22 3.93
C LEU A 47 -4.41 18.15 5.11
N THR A 48 -4.68 19.42 4.83
CA THR A 48 -5.13 20.41 5.81
C THR A 48 -6.64 20.58 5.70
N GLN A 49 -7.26 21.25 6.68
CA GLN A 49 -8.69 21.57 6.63
C GLN A 49 -9.04 22.39 5.38
N LYS A 50 -8.19 23.34 5.00
CA LYS A 50 -8.37 24.12 3.78
C LYS A 50 -8.44 23.26 2.51
N VAL A 51 -7.60 22.23 2.40
CA VAL A 51 -7.62 21.31 1.25
C VAL A 51 -8.92 20.49 1.23
N ILE A 52 -9.41 20.08 2.40
CA ILE A 52 -10.71 19.40 2.53
C ILE A 52 -11.84 20.32 2.08
N ASP A 53 -11.85 21.56 2.55
CA ASP A 53 -12.90 22.53 2.23
C ASP A 53 -12.91 22.86 0.73
N GLU A 54 -11.74 23.06 0.11
CA GLU A 54 -11.60 23.26 -1.34
C GLU A 54 -12.06 22.02 -2.14
N ALA A 55 -11.78 20.81 -1.64
CA ALA A 55 -12.24 19.57 -2.26
C ALA A 55 -13.76 19.39 -2.21
N LYS A 56 -14.42 19.90 -1.17
CA LYS A 56 -15.88 19.84 -1.00
C LYS A 56 -16.61 20.95 -1.75
N ASP A 57 -15.94 22.03 -2.13
CA ASP A 57 -16.54 23.12 -2.88
C ASP A 57 -16.88 22.66 -4.32
N PRO A 58 -18.17 22.62 -4.70
CA PRO A 58 -18.57 22.25 -6.06
C PRO A 58 -18.09 23.26 -7.12
N ASN A 59 -17.65 24.45 -6.73
CA ASN A 59 -17.10 25.48 -7.62
C ASN A 59 -15.56 25.45 -7.72
N SER A 60 -14.90 24.51 -7.04
CA SER A 60 -13.45 24.37 -7.12
C SER A 60 -13.00 24.11 -8.56
N SER A 61 -12.02 24.87 -9.04
CA SER A 61 -11.43 24.70 -10.37
C SER A 61 -10.30 23.65 -10.39
N ARG A 62 -10.03 22.98 -9.27
CA ARG A 62 -8.97 21.99 -9.14
C ARG A 62 -9.34 20.67 -9.80
N TYR A 63 -8.36 19.99 -10.37
CA TYR A 63 -8.50 18.62 -10.85
C TYR A 63 -8.13 17.63 -9.74
N TYR A 64 -9.01 16.66 -9.45
CA TYR A 64 -8.85 15.64 -8.42
C TYR A 64 -8.69 14.26 -9.08
N PRO A 65 -7.46 13.82 -9.38
CA PRO A 65 -7.22 12.66 -10.23
C PRO A 65 -7.78 11.35 -9.65
N PHE A 66 -7.81 11.17 -8.32
CA PHE A 66 -8.36 9.97 -7.69
C PHE A 66 -9.88 9.81 -7.86
N ARG A 67 -10.63 10.89 -8.13
CA ARG A 67 -12.07 10.81 -8.45
C ARG A 67 -12.33 10.17 -9.82
N VAL A 68 -11.33 10.23 -10.71
CA VAL A 68 -11.37 9.65 -12.07
C VAL A 68 -10.58 8.34 -12.14
N GLY A 69 -9.52 8.22 -11.33
CA GLY A 69 -8.61 7.07 -11.36
C GLY A 69 -8.06 6.85 -12.77
N THR A 70 -7.95 5.58 -13.15
CA THR A 70 -7.70 5.17 -14.53
C THR A 70 -8.94 4.55 -15.17
N LYS A 71 -10.14 4.94 -14.69
CA LYS A 71 -11.43 4.40 -15.11
C LYS A 71 -11.58 2.89 -14.88
N GLY A 72 -10.97 2.39 -13.81
CA GLY A 72 -11.09 0.99 -13.41
C GLY A 72 -12.54 0.59 -13.09
N TYR A 73 -13.38 1.55 -12.69
CA TYR A 73 -14.81 1.32 -12.47
C TYR A 73 -15.52 0.90 -13.76
N GLU A 74 -15.19 1.54 -14.89
CA GLU A 74 -15.78 1.26 -16.20
C GLU A 74 -15.10 0.08 -16.92
N TYR A 75 -13.77 0.00 -16.83
CA TYR A 75 -12.96 -0.98 -17.58
C TYR A 75 -12.55 -2.20 -16.76
N GLY A 76 -12.91 -2.28 -15.49
CA GLY A 76 -12.39 -3.31 -14.57
C GLY A 76 -12.61 -4.75 -15.05
N LEU A 77 -13.73 -5.02 -15.71
CA LEU A 77 -13.97 -6.36 -16.27
C LEU A 77 -13.07 -6.65 -17.47
N THR A 78 -12.85 -5.71 -18.38
CA THR A 78 -11.93 -5.90 -19.52
C THR A 78 -10.46 -5.91 -19.09
N ASP A 79 -10.14 -5.20 -18.02
CA ASP A 79 -8.80 -5.19 -17.44
C ASP A 79 -8.45 -6.55 -16.81
N ILE A 80 -9.44 -7.28 -16.26
CA ILE A 80 -9.24 -8.66 -15.80
C ILE A 80 -8.94 -9.61 -16.96
N ASP A 81 -9.51 -9.39 -18.15
CA ASP A 81 -9.16 -10.20 -19.34
C ASP A 81 -7.68 -10.02 -19.70
N LEU A 82 -7.14 -8.80 -19.54
CA LEU A 82 -5.71 -8.54 -19.73
C LEU A 82 -4.84 -9.20 -18.64
N LEU A 83 -5.33 -9.29 -17.40
CA LEU A 83 -4.62 -9.99 -16.32
C LEU A 83 -4.61 -11.50 -16.55
N GLU A 84 -5.71 -12.07 -17.03
CA GLU A 84 -5.81 -13.47 -17.43
C GLU A 84 -4.84 -13.77 -18.59
N GLU A 85 -4.82 -12.92 -19.62
CA GLU A 85 -3.88 -13.04 -20.74
C GLU A 85 -2.42 -12.90 -20.29
N LEU A 86 -2.13 -11.96 -19.39
CA LEU A 86 -0.82 -11.82 -18.75
C LEU A 86 -0.43 -13.11 -18.01
N GLY A 87 -1.42 -13.88 -17.54
CA GLY A 87 -1.23 -15.18 -16.91
C GLY A 87 -0.83 -15.07 -15.46
N VAL A 88 -1.24 -14.02 -14.73
CA VAL A 88 -0.92 -13.88 -13.30
C VAL A 88 -1.50 -15.02 -12.46
N ASP A 89 -0.81 -15.39 -11.39
CA ASP A 89 -1.31 -16.37 -10.40
C ASP A 89 -2.21 -15.73 -9.34
N ILE A 90 -1.95 -14.45 -9.05
CA ILE A 90 -2.56 -13.72 -7.94
C ILE A 90 -2.73 -12.26 -8.33
N TYR A 91 -3.81 -11.64 -7.88
CA TYR A 91 -4.04 -10.22 -8.03
C TYR A 91 -4.44 -9.60 -6.69
N ARG A 92 -3.72 -8.54 -6.33
CA ARG A 92 -4.03 -7.72 -5.17
C ARG A 92 -4.81 -6.49 -5.58
N LEU A 93 -5.96 -6.32 -4.95
CA LEU A 93 -6.78 -5.13 -5.06
C LEU A 93 -7.23 -4.70 -3.67
N SER A 94 -7.64 -3.44 -3.54
CA SER A 94 -8.37 -2.98 -2.37
C SER A 94 -9.83 -2.75 -2.69
N ILE A 95 -10.68 -2.80 -1.67
CA ILE A 95 -12.05 -2.32 -1.75
C ILE A 95 -12.11 -0.89 -1.22
N SER A 96 -12.93 -0.04 -1.82
CA SER A 96 -13.22 1.31 -1.33
C SER A 96 -14.27 1.25 -0.23
N TRP A 97 -13.85 1.62 1.00
CA TRP A 97 -14.76 1.74 2.13
C TRP A 97 -15.87 2.75 1.84
N SER A 98 -15.52 3.94 1.34
CA SER A 98 -16.48 5.00 0.98
C SER A 98 -17.40 4.63 -0.19
N ARG A 99 -17.03 3.67 -1.06
CA ARG A 99 -17.95 3.17 -2.09
C ARG A 99 -19.04 2.30 -1.49
N LEU A 100 -18.71 1.45 -0.51
CA LEU A 100 -19.64 0.53 0.12
C LEU A 100 -20.44 1.18 1.26
N PHE A 101 -19.78 1.98 2.09
CA PHE A 101 -20.37 2.73 3.21
C PHE A 101 -19.95 4.19 3.07
N PRO A 102 -20.72 5.03 2.34
CA PRO A 102 -20.35 6.41 2.01
C PRO A 102 -19.91 7.30 3.17
N THR A 103 -20.60 7.22 4.30
CA THR A 103 -20.21 7.90 5.56
C THR A 103 -19.38 6.98 6.46
N GLY A 104 -19.45 5.66 6.21
CA GLY A 104 -18.78 4.61 6.94
C GLY A 104 -19.67 3.94 7.98
N GLU A 105 -20.79 4.57 8.35
CA GLU A 105 -21.65 4.18 9.47
C GLU A 105 -23.04 3.68 9.04
N GLU A 106 -23.32 3.59 7.74
CA GLU A 106 -24.59 3.07 7.25
C GLU A 106 -24.85 1.64 7.74
N GLU A 107 -26.11 1.30 8.01
CA GLU A 107 -26.50 -0.06 8.38
C GLU A 107 -26.43 -1.03 7.19
N GLU A 108 -26.76 -0.52 6.00
CA GLU A 108 -26.76 -1.27 4.75
C GLU A 108 -25.82 -0.58 3.73
N PRO A 109 -25.10 -1.36 2.92
CA PRO A 109 -24.13 -0.82 1.98
C PRO A 109 -24.80 -0.20 0.75
N ASN A 110 -24.07 0.66 0.03
CA ASN A 110 -24.44 1.12 -1.30
C ASN A 110 -24.51 -0.06 -2.28
N ALA A 111 -25.71 -0.36 -2.77
CA ALA A 111 -25.99 -1.47 -3.67
C ALA A 111 -25.18 -1.44 -4.98
N LYS A 112 -24.90 -0.24 -5.53
CA LYS A 112 -24.09 -0.11 -6.76
C LYS A 112 -22.63 -0.49 -6.52
N GLY A 113 -22.07 -0.05 -5.39
CA GLY A 113 -20.74 -0.45 -4.95
C GLY A 113 -20.63 -1.96 -4.76
N VAL A 114 -21.65 -2.57 -4.13
CA VAL A 114 -21.70 -4.03 -3.97
C VAL A 114 -21.71 -4.74 -5.32
N ALA A 115 -22.55 -4.30 -6.26
CA ALA A 115 -22.65 -4.91 -7.59
C ALA A 115 -21.32 -4.83 -8.36
N TYR A 116 -20.61 -3.71 -8.27
CA TYR A 116 -19.29 -3.53 -8.87
C TYR A 116 -18.27 -4.54 -8.33
N TYR A 117 -18.08 -4.62 -7.01
CA TYR A 117 -17.12 -5.56 -6.43
C TYR A 117 -17.52 -7.02 -6.62
N ASP A 118 -18.82 -7.32 -6.65
CA ASP A 118 -19.31 -8.67 -6.96
C ASP A 118 -18.86 -9.10 -8.36
N ALA A 119 -19.05 -8.24 -9.36
CA ALA A 119 -18.63 -8.52 -10.74
C ALA A 119 -17.11 -8.72 -10.86
N ILE A 120 -16.32 -7.84 -10.23
CA ILE A 120 -14.85 -7.90 -10.25
C ILE A 120 -14.32 -9.17 -9.57
N LEU A 121 -14.75 -9.44 -8.35
CA LEU A 121 -14.24 -10.57 -7.56
C LEU A 121 -14.69 -11.92 -8.14
N GLN A 122 -15.93 -12.01 -8.65
CA GLN A 122 -16.39 -13.23 -9.32
C GLN A 122 -15.64 -13.47 -10.63
N LYS A 123 -15.32 -12.42 -11.40
CA LYS A 123 -14.53 -12.57 -12.63
C LYS A 123 -13.10 -13.04 -12.34
N LEU A 124 -12.43 -12.47 -11.34
CA LEU A 124 -11.12 -12.95 -10.88
C LEU A 124 -11.16 -14.41 -10.45
N HIS A 125 -12.17 -14.79 -9.66
CA HIS A 125 -12.35 -16.17 -9.20
C HIS A 125 -12.59 -17.13 -10.37
N ALA A 126 -13.43 -16.75 -11.33
CA ALA A 126 -13.72 -17.55 -12.52
C ALA A 126 -12.48 -17.72 -13.43
N ALA A 127 -11.61 -16.71 -13.50
CA ALA A 127 -10.32 -16.78 -14.22
C ALA A 127 -9.25 -17.60 -13.47
N GLY A 128 -9.56 -18.15 -12.29
CA GLY A 128 -8.60 -18.91 -11.47
C GLY A 128 -7.48 -18.05 -10.88
N ILE A 129 -7.64 -16.72 -10.87
CA ILE A 129 -6.68 -15.78 -10.29
C ILE A 129 -6.92 -15.70 -8.80
N LYS A 130 -5.90 -16.02 -7.99
CA LYS A 130 -6.00 -15.91 -6.53
C LYS A 130 -6.24 -14.46 -6.12
N ILE A 131 -7.10 -14.26 -5.13
CA ILE A 131 -7.51 -12.91 -4.70
C ILE A 131 -6.79 -12.55 -3.40
N PHE A 132 -6.01 -11.47 -3.46
CA PHE A 132 -5.46 -10.81 -2.28
C PHE A 132 -6.23 -9.51 -2.05
N LEU A 133 -7.10 -9.48 -1.05
CA LEU A 133 -7.99 -8.36 -0.80
C LEU A 133 -7.48 -7.48 0.35
N THR A 134 -7.21 -6.22 0.03
CA THR A 134 -6.90 -5.19 1.02
C THR A 134 -8.17 -4.45 1.45
N ILE A 135 -8.50 -4.44 2.74
CA ILE A 135 -9.76 -3.87 3.25
C ILE A 135 -9.66 -2.34 3.34
N ASN A 136 -8.58 -1.80 3.91
CA ASN A 136 -8.30 -0.37 3.92
C ASN A 136 -6.93 -0.06 3.31
N HIS A 137 -6.93 0.76 2.25
CA HIS A 137 -5.72 1.20 1.55
C HIS A 137 -5.75 2.74 1.43
N TYR A 138 -5.33 3.43 2.49
CA TYR A 138 -5.19 4.90 2.59
C TYR A 138 -6.45 5.77 2.41
N ALA A 139 -7.56 5.17 1.97
CA ALA A 139 -8.81 5.85 1.63
C ALA A 139 -9.84 5.65 2.75
N LEU A 140 -9.84 6.57 3.72
CA LEU A 140 -10.81 6.58 4.82
C LEU A 140 -12.02 7.46 4.43
N PRO A 141 -13.27 7.05 4.67
CA PRO A 141 -14.42 7.92 4.46
C PRO A 141 -14.24 9.27 5.17
N LEU A 142 -14.42 10.37 4.45
CA LEU A 142 -14.16 11.71 4.96
C LEU A 142 -15.06 12.05 6.15
N SER A 143 -16.28 11.50 6.19
CA SER A 143 -17.19 11.62 7.34
C SER A 143 -16.59 11.06 8.64
N ILE A 144 -15.77 9.99 8.58
CA ILE A 144 -15.04 9.47 9.75
C ILE A 144 -13.94 10.45 10.17
N VAL A 145 -13.24 11.06 9.20
CA VAL A 145 -12.24 12.10 9.49
C VAL A 145 -12.89 13.29 10.21
N GLU A 146 -14.01 13.80 9.70
CA GLU A 146 -14.69 14.97 10.26
C GLU A 146 -15.35 14.68 11.63
N LYS A 147 -16.02 13.53 11.77
CA LYS A 147 -16.76 13.18 13.00
C LYS A 147 -15.87 12.63 14.11
N TYR A 148 -14.84 11.87 13.74
CA TYR A 148 -14.03 11.09 14.68
C TYR A 148 -12.55 11.49 14.68
N ARG A 149 -12.15 12.52 13.92
CA ARG A 149 -10.73 12.87 13.71
C ARG A 149 -9.93 11.64 13.27
N GLY A 150 -10.50 10.90 12.32
CA GLY A 150 -9.91 9.70 11.73
C GLY A 150 -9.85 8.53 12.73
N TRP A 151 -8.65 8.01 12.94
CA TRP A 151 -8.39 6.89 13.84
C TRP A 151 -8.10 7.29 15.29
N THR A 152 -8.22 8.58 15.67
CA THR A 152 -8.01 9.00 17.06
C THR A 152 -9.16 8.62 18.00
N ASN A 153 -10.32 8.25 17.45
CA ASN A 153 -11.47 7.82 18.24
C ASN A 153 -11.60 6.30 18.26
N ARG A 154 -11.75 5.72 19.46
CA ARG A 154 -11.89 4.27 19.64
C ARG A 154 -13.12 3.69 18.91
N LYS A 155 -14.17 4.48 18.68
CA LYS A 155 -15.35 4.05 17.92
C LYS A 155 -15.03 3.65 16.48
N THR A 156 -14.00 4.25 15.87
CA THR A 156 -13.58 3.92 14.50
C THR A 156 -13.22 2.44 14.34
N ILE A 157 -12.80 1.77 15.43
CA ILE A 157 -12.59 0.32 15.47
C ILE A 157 -13.88 -0.44 15.14
N ASP A 158 -15.00 -0.07 15.78
CA ASP A 158 -16.28 -0.75 15.60
C ASP A 158 -16.84 -0.52 14.20
N VAL A 159 -16.71 0.71 13.69
CA VAL A 159 -17.14 1.08 12.33
C VAL A 159 -16.35 0.26 11.28
N PHE A 160 -15.03 0.17 11.43
CA PHE A 160 -14.19 -0.65 10.54
C PHE A 160 -14.51 -2.15 10.63
N VAL A 161 -14.71 -2.69 11.83
CA VAL A 161 -15.03 -4.11 12.01
C VAL A 161 -16.42 -4.44 11.45
N HIS A 162 -17.38 -3.51 11.53
CA HIS A 162 -18.68 -3.66 10.87
C HIS A 162 -18.51 -3.77 9.34
N PHE A 163 -17.78 -2.83 8.75
CA PHE A 163 -17.43 -2.86 7.33
C PHE A 163 -16.74 -4.18 6.92
N ALA A 164 -15.71 -4.62 7.65
CA ALA A 164 -15.00 -5.85 7.35
C ALA A 164 -15.90 -7.09 7.45
N LYS A 165 -16.81 -7.16 8.44
CA LYS A 165 -17.78 -8.26 8.55
C LYS A 165 -18.72 -8.33 7.35
N PHE A 166 -19.16 -7.20 6.81
CA PHE A 166 -19.95 -7.17 5.58
C PHE A 166 -19.16 -7.79 4.42
N VAL A 167 -17.91 -7.32 4.20
CA VAL A 167 -17.01 -7.83 3.16
C VAL A 167 -16.82 -9.35 3.28
N PHE A 168 -16.56 -9.85 4.49
CA PHE A 168 -16.42 -11.29 4.76
C PHE A 168 -17.70 -12.07 4.47
N LYS A 169 -18.85 -11.58 4.90
CA LYS A 169 -20.14 -12.24 4.64
C LYS A 169 -20.41 -12.36 3.14
N LYS A 170 -20.03 -11.34 2.36
CA LYS A 170 -20.32 -11.25 0.94
C LYS A 170 -19.34 -12.04 0.07
N TRP A 171 -18.04 -11.93 0.33
CA TRP A 171 -16.98 -12.46 -0.55
C TRP A 171 -16.01 -13.43 0.16
N GLY A 172 -16.30 -13.80 1.41
CA GLY A 172 -15.43 -14.63 2.25
C GLY A 172 -14.93 -15.91 1.59
N ASN A 173 -15.78 -16.56 0.79
CA ASN A 173 -15.51 -17.89 0.23
C ASN A 173 -14.59 -17.89 -1.00
N ILE A 174 -14.34 -16.74 -1.63
CA ILE A 174 -13.55 -16.64 -2.87
C ILE A 174 -12.21 -15.92 -2.69
N VAL A 175 -11.98 -15.29 -1.54
CA VAL A 175 -10.76 -14.55 -1.26
C VAL A 175 -9.73 -15.45 -0.57
N ASP A 176 -8.52 -15.52 -1.13
CA ASP A 176 -7.43 -16.35 -0.62
C ASP A 176 -6.63 -15.67 0.51
N TYR A 177 -6.38 -14.37 0.36
CA TYR A 177 -5.54 -13.58 1.27
C TYR A 177 -6.24 -12.28 1.66
N TRP A 178 -6.22 -11.96 2.94
CA TRP A 178 -6.84 -10.78 3.53
C TRP A 178 -5.78 -9.87 4.12
N LEU A 179 -5.88 -8.58 3.83
CA LEU A 179 -5.05 -7.56 4.45
C LEU A 179 -5.94 -6.46 5.02
N PRO A 180 -6.11 -6.39 6.35
CA PRO A 180 -6.94 -5.35 6.95
C PRO A 180 -6.44 -3.93 6.64
N PHE A 181 -5.13 -3.68 6.74
CA PHE A 181 -4.52 -2.35 6.53
C PHE A 181 -3.29 -2.44 5.63
N ASN A 182 -3.26 -1.61 4.57
CA ASN A 182 -2.04 -1.35 3.81
C ASN A 182 -1.05 -0.51 4.60
N GLU A 183 0.25 -0.80 4.46
CA GLU A 183 1.37 0.02 4.95
C GLU A 183 1.06 0.69 6.29
N ILE A 184 0.71 -0.11 7.30
CA ILE A 184 0.14 0.45 8.56
C ILE A 184 1.10 1.42 9.26
N ASN A 185 2.42 1.25 9.05
CA ASN A 185 3.46 2.15 9.54
C ASN A 185 3.47 3.51 8.84
N ALA A 186 2.74 3.71 7.74
CA ALA A 186 2.46 5.02 7.19
C ALA A 186 1.73 5.92 8.18
N GLY A 187 1.05 5.38 9.21
CA GLY A 187 0.53 6.20 10.30
C GLY A 187 1.61 7.05 11.00
N TYR A 188 2.87 6.62 10.97
CA TYR A 188 4.01 7.35 11.53
C TYR A 188 4.58 8.40 10.56
N PHE A 189 4.98 8.01 9.35
CA PHE A 189 5.67 8.90 8.41
C PHE A 189 4.74 9.64 7.43
N SER A 190 3.47 9.23 7.31
CA SER A 190 2.44 9.90 6.53
C SER A 190 1.08 9.83 7.26
N PRO A 191 0.94 10.48 8.44
CA PRO A 191 -0.20 10.28 9.34
C PRO A 191 -1.57 10.49 8.69
N TYR A 192 -1.64 11.41 7.75
CA TYR A 192 -2.84 11.59 6.94
C TYR A 192 -3.23 10.32 6.15
N ASN A 193 -2.34 9.77 5.32
CA ASN A 193 -2.65 8.57 4.54
C ASN A 193 -2.83 7.34 5.43
N GLY A 194 -1.99 7.18 6.45
CA GLY A 194 -2.00 6.00 7.31
C GLY A 194 -3.18 5.97 8.28
N VAL A 195 -3.47 7.08 8.96
CA VAL A 195 -4.43 7.13 10.08
C VAL A 195 -5.51 8.22 9.95
N GLY A 196 -5.58 8.94 8.82
CA GLY A 196 -6.63 9.93 8.57
C GLY A 196 -6.51 11.18 9.44
N LEU A 197 -5.29 11.52 9.88
CA LEU A 197 -5.03 12.73 10.65
C LEU A 197 -4.88 13.94 9.72
N VAL A 198 -5.70 14.96 9.94
CA VAL A 198 -5.57 16.27 9.26
C VAL A 198 -4.40 17.03 9.85
N LYS A 199 -3.50 17.54 9.00
CA LYS A 199 -2.33 18.33 9.41
C LYS A 199 -2.80 19.68 9.98
N PRO A 200 -2.43 20.04 11.22
CA PRO A 200 -2.61 21.40 11.71
C PRO A 200 -1.80 22.39 10.86
N GLU A 201 -2.34 23.58 10.61
CA GLU A 201 -1.66 24.60 9.76
C GLU A 201 -0.34 25.04 10.38
N ASP A 202 -0.33 25.34 11.68
CA ASP A 202 0.81 25.95 12.38
C ASP A 202 1.53 25.01 13.37
N ALA A 203 1.31 23.69 13.28
CA ALA A 203 1.93 22.72 14.20
C ALA A 203 2.15 21.34 13.56
N ASP A 204 3.21 20.64 13.97
CA ASP A 204 3.45 19.25 13.54
C ASP A 204 2.36 18.29 14.03
N TYR A 205 2.33 17.09 13.45
CA TYR A 205 1.45 16.05 13.95
C TYR A 205 1.79 15.69 15.39
N SER A 206 0.76 15.60 16.22
CA SER A 206 0.92 15.13 17.60
C SER A 206 1.31 13.65 17.59
N TYR A 207 2.47 13.34 18.18
CA TYR A 207 2.91 11.98 18.47
C TYR A 207 1.83 11.19 19.22
N ASP A 208 1.16 11.83 20.16
CA ASP A 208 0.08 11.24 20.95
C ASP A 208 -1.11 10.81 20.07
N ASP A 209 -1.54 11.67 19.14
CA ASP A 209 -2.61 11.33 18.18
C ASP A 209 -2.19 10.24 17.19
N VAL A 210 -0.93 10.28 16.72
CA VAL A 210 -0.37 9.27 15.80
C VAL A 210 -0.35 7.89 16.44
N PHE A 211 0.24 7.75 17.62
CA PHE A 211 0.41 6.45 18.27
C PHE A 211 -0.89 5.92 18.88
N ARG A 212 -1.80 6.79 19.35
CA ARG A 212 -3.18 6.41 19.69
C ARG A 212 -3.92 5.84 18.48
N SER A 213 -3.80 6.51 17.32
CA SER A 213 -4.46 6.06 16.10
C SER A 213 -3.92 4.72 15.60
N LEU A 214 -2.60 4.55 15.62
CA LEU A 214 -1.94 3.28 15.31
C LEU A 214 -2.41 2.17 16.25
N HIS A 215 -2.49 2.45 17.56
CA HIS A 215 -3.01 1.48 18.53
C HIS A 215 -4.43 1.03 18.17
N TYR A 216 -5.34 1.95 17.84
CA TYR A 216 -6.70 1.59 17.44
C TYR A 216 -6.74 0.81 16.13
N GLN A 217 -5.86 1.10 15.16
CA GLN A 217 -5.73 0.24 13.96
C GLN A 217 -5.19 -1.16 14.30
N PHE A 218 -4.25 -1.32 15.23
CA PHE A 218 -3.79 -2.64 15.66
C PHE A 218 -4.92 -3.45 16.30
N VAL A 219 -5.69 -2.82 17.19
CA VAL A 219 -6.86 -3.46 17.82
C VAL A 219 -7.93 -3.77 16.77
N ALA A 220 -8.19 -2.88 15.81
CA ALA A 220 -9.11 -3.12 14.70
C ALA A 220 -8.68 -4.28 13.81
N ASN A 221 -7.37 -4.40 13.53
CA ASN A 221 -6.80 -5.52 12.78
C ASN A 221 -7.07 -6.84 13.53
N ALA A 222 -6.69 -6.91 14.80
CA ALA A 222 -6.89 -8.09 15.63
C ALA A 222 -8.37 -8.47 15.80
N ARG A 223 -9.26 -7.48 15.98
CA ARG A 223 -10.72 -7.70 16.06
C ARG A 223 -11.32 -8.13 14.73
N THR A 224 -10.76 -7.68 13.61
CA THR A 224 -11.16 -8.11 12.25
C THR A 224 -10.80 -9.58 12.03
N ILE A 225 -9.58 -9.99 12.39
CA ILE A 225 -9.15 -11.40 12.37
C ILE A 225 -10.02 -12.24 13.31
N GLN A 226 -10.28 -11.76 14.52
CA GLN A 226 -11.16 -12.44 15.48
C GLN A 226 -12.56 -12.66 14.90
N ALA A 227 -13.13 -11.63 14.26
CA ALA A 227 -14.45 -11.72 13.64
C ALA A 227 -14.47 -12.73 12.48
N ALA A 228 -13.48 -12.68 11.60
CA ALA A 228 -13.34 -13.63 10.50
C ALA A 228 -13.26 -15.08 10.97
N ARG A 229 -12.42 -15.36 11.99
CA ARG A 229 -12.28 -16.69 12.60
C ARG A 229 -13.59 -17.19 13.20
N LYS A 230 -14.31 -16.33 13.93
CA LYS A 230 -15.64 -16.66 14.50
C LYS A 230 -16.69 -16.94 13.42
N MET A 231 -16.59 -16.25 12.28
CA MET A 231 -17.48 -16.42 11.13
C MET A 231 -17.09 -17.62 10.24
N GLY A 232 -15.96 -18.29 10.50
CA GLY A 232 -15.46 -19.39 9.67
C GLY A 232 -14.99 -18.94 8.28
N VAL A 233 -14.56 -17.68 8.14
CA VAL A 233 -14.09 -17.12 6.86
C VAL A 233 -12.78 -17.81 6.46
N PRO A 234 -12.68 -18.40 5.26
CA PRO A 234 -11.45 -19.03 4.79
C PRO A 234 -10.41 -17.99 4.39
N GLY A 235 -9.22 -18.47 4.00
CA GLY A 235 -8.10 -17.63 3.60
C GLY A 235 -7.10 -17.35 4.73
N LYS A 236 -6.08 -16.56 4.43
CA LYS A 236 -5.00 -16.19 5.36
C LYS A 236 -5.00 -14.69 5.60
N PHE A 237 -4.73 -14.28 6.84
CA PHE A 237 -4.68 -12.86 7.24
C PHE A 237 -3.23 -12.38 7.33
N GLY A 238 -2.95 -11.24 6.71
CA GLY A 238 -1.63 -10.65 6.65
C GLY A 238 -1.49 -9.34 7.42
N ALA A 239 -0.26 -9.01 7.76
CA ALA A 239 0.16 -7.64 8.06
C ALA A 239 0.97 -7.09 6.89
N MET A 240 0.95 -5.77 6.70
CA MET A 240 1.71 -5.10 5.65
C MET A 240 2.36 -3.82 6.20
N VAL A 241 3.66 -3.66 5.97
CA VAL A 241 4.40 -2.43 6.25
C VAL A 241 5.18 -1.95 5.03
N ALA A 242 5.39 -0.65 4.92
CA ALA A 242 6.36 -0.09 4.00
C ALA A 242 7.78 -0.36 4.53
N CYS A 243 8.60 -1.09 3.76
CA CYS A 243 9.98 -1.37 4.15
C CYS A 243 10.96 -0.46 3.41
N PHE A 244 11.81 0.21 4.19
CA PHE A 244 12.91 1.01 3.68
C PHE A 244 14.19 0.30 4.13
N CYS A 245 14.85 -0.47 3.26
CA CYS A 245 16.04 -1.20 3.66
C CYS A 245 17.13 -0.22 4.12
N TYR A 246 17.35 -0.12 5.43
CA TYR A 246 18.30 0.82 6.00
C TYR A 246 19.73 0.29 5.96
N TYR A 247 20.66 1.16 5.56
CA TYR A 247 22.11 0.96 5.65
C TYR A 247 22.74 2.10 6.46
N PRO A 248 23.75 1.83 7.30
CA PRO A 248 24.45 2.89 8.00
C PRO A 248 25.36 3.63 7.00
N LEU A 249 25.46 4.96 7.12
CA LEU A 249 26.32 5.76 6.24
C LEU A 249 27.80 5.35 6.36
N THR A 250 28.24 5.05 7.57
CA THR A 250 29.61 4.62 7.87
C THR A 250 29.62 3.40 8.79
N PRO A 251 30.74 2.66 8.89
CA PRO A 251 30.85 1.55 9.85
C PRO A 251 31.01 2.02 11.31
N SER A 252 30.77 3.29 11.62
CA SER A 252 30.89 3.78 12.99
C SER A 252 29.84 3.11 13.89
N PRO A 253 30.15 2.84 15.17
CA PRO A 253 29.18 2.28 16.11
C PRO A 253 27.89 3.09 16.22
N GLU A 254 27.99 4.42 16.11
CA GLU A 254 26.85 5.35 16.22
C GLU A 254 25.89 5.22 15.03
N ASP A 255 26.40 5.21 13.79
CA ASP A 255 25.56 5.01 12.60
C ASP A 255 24.90 3.61 12.58
N ASN A 256 25.59 2.60 13.12
CA ASN A 256 25.04 1.24 13.23
C ASN A 256 23.94 1.17 14.31
N LEU A 257 24.08 1.89 15.42
CA LEU A 257 23.03 1.99 16.43
C LEU A 257 21.84 2.78 15.88
N GLU A 258 22.08 3.85 15.12
CA GLU A 258 21.02 4.65 14.49
C GLU A 258 20.17 3.81 13.54
N LEU A 259 20.80 2.95 12.72
CA LEU A 259 20.08 1.99 11.88
C LEU A 259 19.10 1.13 12.71
N VAL A 260 19.54 0.61 13.86
CA VAL A 260 18.67 -0.21 14.71
C VAL A 260 17.46 0.61 15.19
N ARG A 261 17.66 1.87 15.58
CA ARG A 261 16.58 2.75 16.05
C ARG A 261 15.61 3.14 14.95
N ASP A 262 16.13 3.47 13.77
CA ASP A 262 15.32 3.80 12.61
C ASP A 262 14.47 2.61 12.17
N GLU A 263 15.03 1.40 12.17
CA GLU A 263 14.28 0.19 11.89
C GLU A 263 13.20 -0.10 12.93
N GLU A 264 13.52 0.03 14.22
CA GLU A 264 12.58 -0.20 15.33
C GLU A 264 11.33 0.68 15.18
N VAL A 265 11.50 1.98 14.92
CA VAL A 265 10.38 2.93 14.88
C VAL A 265 9.67 2.94 13.52
N ASN A 266 10.42 2.99 12.41
CA ASN A 266 9.83 3.16 11.08
C ASN A 266 9.24 1.87 10.52
N GLN A 267 9.63 0.69 11.00
CA GLN A 267 9.28 -0.58 10.37
C GLN A 267 8.81 -1.64 11.37
N TRP A 268 9.60 -1.94 12.40
CA TRP A 268 9.35 -3.09 13.27
C TRP A 268 8.27 -2.87 14.30
N TYR A 269 8.06 -1.64 14.78
CA TYR A 269 7.04 -1.34 15.79
C TYR A 269 5.66 -1.90 15.42
N CYS A 270 5.18 -1.58 14.21
CA CYS A 270 3.87 -2.02 13.75
C CYS A 270 3.83 -3.54 13.50
N MET A 271 4.84 -4.08 12.82
CA MET A 271 4.89 -5.49 12.44
C MET A 271 5.07 -6.40 13.67
N ASP A 272 5.85 -6.00 14.68
CA ASP A 272 6.00 -6.74 15.93
C ASP A 272 4.65 -6.89 16.64
N ILE A 273 3.85 -5.83 16.71
CA ILE A 273 2.53 -5.90 17.36
C ILE A 273 1.60 -6.83 16.59
N LEU A 274 1.54 -6.73 15.26
CA LEU A 274 0.63 -7.53 14.44
C LEU A 274 1.07 -9.02 14.32
N ALA A 275 2.37 -9.29 14.26
CA ALA A 275 2.91 -10.63 14.07
C ALA A 275 3.17 -11.38 15.37
N LYS A 276 3.54 -10.67 16.46
CA LYS A 276 3.87 -11.26 17.77
C LYS A 276 2.80 -10.98 18.84
N GLY A 277 1.84 -10.11 18.57
CA GLY A 277 0.70 -9.85 19.45
C GLY A 277 1.05 -9.12 20.75
N LYS A 278 2.19 -8.42 20.77
CA LYS A 278 2.67 -7.68 21.94
C LYS A 278 3.45 -6.43 21.53
N TYR A 279 3.40 -5.43 22.39
CA TYR A 279 4.23 -4.24 22.25
C TYR A 279 5.72 -4.61 22.42
N PRO A 280 6.61 -4.12 21.56
CA PRO A 280 8.04 -4.37 21.69
C PRO A 280 8.65 -3.58 22.86
N TYR A 281 9.79 -4.06 23.37
CA TYR A 281 10.45 -3.49 24.55
C TYR A 281 10.87 -2.02 24.39
N TYR A 282 11.16 -1.60 23.15
CA TYR A 282 11.57 -0.23 22.81
C TYR A 282 10.40 0.75 22.72
N ALA A 283 9.14 0.28 22.73
CA ALA A 283 7.98 1.15 22.57
C ALA A 283 7.78 2.09 23.77
N GLN A 284 7.81 1.58 25.01
CA GLN A 284 7.59 2.41 26.19
C GLN A 284 8.68 3.48 26.37
N PRO A 285 9.99 3.18 26.25
CA PRO A 285 11.03 4.21 26.29
C PRO A 285 10.85 5.29 25.20
N PHE A 286 10.41 4.90 24.01
CA PHE A 286 10.11 5.85 22.94
C PHE A 286 8.92 6.76 23.34
N PHE A 287 7.84 6.19 23.88
CA PHE A 287 6.69 6.97 24.34
C PHE A 287 7.04 7.93 25.46
N ASP A 288 7.82 7.50 26.44
CA ASP A 288 8.27 8.35 27.56
C ASP A 288 9.11 9.53 27.04
N LYS A 289 10.04 9.27 26.11
CA LYS A 289 10.88 10.28 25.47
C LYS A 289 10.07 11.31 24.68
N HIS A 290 9.00 10.88 24.01
CA HIS A 290 8.18 11.71 23.13
C HIS A 290 6.86 12.17 23.77
N HIS A 291 6.70 11.97 25.08
CA HIS A 291 5.50 12.34 25.85
C HIS A 291 4.19 11.80 25.24
N VAL A 292 4.22 10.56 24.74
CA VAL A 292 3.05 9.87 24.19
C VAL A 292 2.24 9.24 25.32
N THR A 293 0.96 9.58 25.42
CA THR A 293 0.08 9.14 26.52
C THR A 293 -1.29 8.71 26.02
N PHE A 294 -1.47 7.41 25.84
CA PHE A 294 -2.78 6.83 25.53
C PHE A 294 -3.01 5.54 26.30
N GLU A 295 -4.27 5.20 26.50
CA GLU A 295 -4.67 3.98 27.19
C GLU A 295 -4.54 2.77 26.26
N ILE A 296 -3.88 1.72 26.76
CA ILE A 296 -3.89 0.37 26.18
C ILE A 296 -4.57 -0.53 27.22
N THR A 297 -5.81 -0.94 26.95
CA THR A 297 -6.57 -1.74 27.94
C THR A 297 -6.09 -3.19 27.97
N GLU A 298 -6.44 -3.93 29.02
CA GLU A 298 -6.13 -5.37 29.09
C GLU A 298 -6.85 -6.17 28.01
N GLU A 299 -8.06 -5.76 27.62
CA GLU A 299 -8.79 -6.33 26.49
C GLU A 299 -8.05 -6.12 25.17
N ASP A 300 -7.42 -4.95 24.99
CA ASP A 300 -6.61 -4.67 23.80
C ASP A 300 -5.38 -5.59 23.74
N ARG A 301 -4.66 -5.72 24.86
CA ARG A 301 -3.52 -6.64 24.95
C ARG A 301 -3.93 -8.08 24.66
N LYS A 302 -5.06 -8.50 25.21
CA LYS A 302 -5.60 -9.85 25.00
C LYS A 302 -5.95 -10.09 23.53
N VAL A 303 -6.71 -9.20 22.89
CA VAL A 303 -7.14 -9.40 21.50
C VAL A 303 -5.95 -9.40 20.54
N LEU A 304 -4.96 -8.52 20.75
CA LEU A 304 -3.71 -8.50 19.96
C LEU A 304 -2.95 -9.82 20.07
N LYS A 305 -2.80 -10.35 21.30
CA LYS A 305 -2.08 -11.60 21.55
C LYS A 305 -2.77 -12.81 20.91
N GLU A 306 -4.09 -12.88 20.98
CA GLU A 306 -4.88 -14.00 20.48
C GLU A 306 -5.08 -13.99 18.95
N ASN A 307 -4.90 -12.84 18.30
CA ASN A 307 -5.26 -12.64 16.89
C ASN A 307 -4.13 -12.04 16.06
N THR A 308 -2.96 -12.69 16.11
CA THR A 308 -1.84 -12.35 15.23
C THR A 308 -2.07 -12.85 13.79
N VAL A 309 -1.34 -12.24 12.86
CA VAL A 309 -1.41 -12.52 11.43
C VAL A 309 -0.79 -13.87 11.06
N ASP A 310 -1.28 -14.49 10.00
CA ASP A 310 -0.80 -15.78 9.45
C ASP A 310 0.46 -15.61 8.60
N PHE A 311 0.63 -14.45 7.94
CA PHE A 311 1.79 -14.12 7.11
C PHE A 311 2.18 -12.65 7.29
N VAL A 312 3.41 -12.33 6.88
CA VAL A 312 3.91 -10.95 6.84
C VAL A 312 4.11 -10.52 5.39
N SER A 313 3.78 -9.28 5.10
CA SER A 313 3.98 -8.69 3.78
C SER A 313 4.58 -7.31 3.88
N PHE A 314 5.18 -6.84 2.79
CA PHE A 314 5.73 -5.50 2.73
C PHE A 314 5.76 -4.95 1.31
N SER A 315 5.85 -3.63 1.22
CA SER A 315 6.29 -2.96 -0.01
C SER A 315 7.79 -2.75 0.04
N TYR A 316 8.42 -2.81 -1.13
CA TYR A 316 9.83 -2.48 -1.28
C TYR A 316 10.04 -1.74 -2.58
N TYR A 317 10.76 -0.62 -2.51
CA TYR A 317 11.07 0.18 -3.68
C TYR A 317 12.51 0.70 -3.70
N SER A 318 13.05 1.04 -2.54
CA SER A 318 14.42 1.54 -2.39
C SER A 318 14.98 1.27 -1.00
N SER A 319 16.30 1.33 -0.88
CA SER A 319 17.00 1.44 0.40
C SER A 319 17.15 2.88 0.86
N SER A 320 17.49 3.04 2.13
CA SER A 320 17.68 4.31 2.84
C SER A 320 18.99 4.30 3.61
N ILE A 321 19.56 5.49 3.86
CA ILE A 321 20.81 5.65 4.61
C ILE A 321 20.50 6.30 5.96
N CYS A 322 20.98 5.69 7.04
CA CYS A 322 20.91 6.21 8.41
C CYS A 322 22.25 6.81 8.83
N THR A 323 22.23 7.94 9.52
CA THR A 323 23.44 8.50 10.14
C THR A 323 23.12 9.47 11.26
N VAL A 324 24.04 9.56 12.24
CA VAL A 324 24.01 10.61 13.26
C VAL A 324 24.60 11.95 12.77
N LYS A 325 25.08 12.03 11.52
CA LYS A 325 25.68 13.23 10.92
C LYS A 325 24.64 13.99 10.09
N GLU A 326 24.17 15.12 10.61
CA GLU A 326 23.11 15.96 10.01
C GLU A 326 23.48 16.62 8.65
N ASN A 327 24.75 16.60 8.23
CA ASN A 327 25.27 17.41 7.10
C ASN A 327 25.30 16.72 5.72
N SER A 328 24.50 15.67 5.50
CA SER A 328 24.54 14.95 4.22
C SER A 328 23.43 15.40 3.26
N THR A 329 23.76 15.48 1.95
CA THR A 329 22.83 15.94 0.91
C THR A 329 21.57 15.07 0.87
N GLN A 330 20.45 15.70 1.25
CA GLN A 330 19.13 15.09 1.34
C GLN A 330 18.48 14.91 -0.05
N THR A 331 17.66 13.87 -0.22
CA THR A 331 16.89 13.63 -1.46
C THR A 331 15.37 13.71 -1.22
N ALA A 332 14.64 14.41 -2.10
CA ALA A 332 13.20 14.67 -1.99
C ALA A 332 12.28 13.51 -2.44
N GLY A 333 12.85 12.35 -2.81
CA GLY A 333 12.13 11.25 -3.45
C GLY A 333 11.19 10.46 -2.53
N ASN A 334 11.43 10.49 -1.22
CA ASN A 334 10.80 9.59 -0.26
C ASN A 334 9.68 10.25 0.55
N LEU A 335 8.84 9.44 1.20
CA LEU A 335 8.01 9.84 2.35
C LEU A 335 8.87 10.16 3.60
N VAL A 336 10.13 9.71 3.63
CA VAL A 336 11.15 9.97 4.65
C VAL A 336 12.43 10.51 3.98
N VAL A 337 12.84 11.74 4.27
CA VAL A 337 14.03 12.34 3.67
C VAL A 337 15.29 11.56 4.07
N THR A 338 16.04 11.04 3.10
CA THR A 338 17.26 10.26 3.37
C THR A 338 18.45 10.73 2.56
N THR A 339 19.64 10.50 3.09
CA THR A 339 20.93 10.71 2.42
C THR A 339 21.06 9.85 1.17
N LYS A 340 21.64 10.41 0.11
CA LYS A 340 21.93 9.67 -1.12
C LYS A 340 23.02 8.62 -0.86
N ASN A 341 22.77 7.37 -1.25
CA ASN A 341 23.78 6.32 -1.28
C ASN A 341 24.65 6.47 -2.55
N PRO A 342 25.97 6.71 -2.44
CA PRO A 342 26.82 6.96 -3.60
C PRO A 342 26.98 5.74 -4.51
N TYR A 343 26.61 4.54 -4.05
CA TYR A 343 26.74 3.29 -4.79
C TYR A 343 25.50 2.93 -5.63
N LEU A 344 24.39 3.68 -5.48
CA LEU A 344 23.12 3.38 -6.13
C LEU A 344 22.78 4.38 -7.23
N LYS A 345 22.18 3.86 -8.30
CA LYS A 345 21.51 4.69 -9.32
C LYS A 345 20.15 5.14 -8.77
N ALA A 346 19.67 6.30 -9.20
CA ALA A 346 18.36 6.81 -8.83
C ALA A 346 17.50 7.07 -10.07
N THR A 347 16.18 6.92 -9.92
CA THR A 347 15.18 7.28 -10.93
C THR A 347 14.99 8.80 -11.01
N GLU A 348 14.25 9.26 -12.01
CA GLU A 348 13.89 10.69 -12.17
C GLU A 348 13.09 11.24 -10.98
N TRP A 349 12.32 10.38 -10.28
CA TRP A 349 11.62 10.75 -9.05
C TRP A 349 12.50 10.65 -7.79
N GLY A 350 13.81 10.42 -7.95
CA GLY A 350 14.79 10.36 -6.86
C GLY A 350 14.85 9.02 -6.13
N TRP A 351 14.19 7.98 -6.63
CA TRP A 351 14.15 6.66 -5.96
C TRP A 351 15.40 5.85 -6.30
N GLN A 352 16.13 5.40 -5.29
CA GLN A 352 17.34 4.61 -5.48
C GLN A 352 16.99 3.16 -5.85
N ILE A 353 17.61 2.63 -6.90
CA ILE A 353 17.37 1.26 -7.39
C ILE A 353 18.33 0.32 -6.68
N ASP A 354 17.81 -0.55 -5.81
CA ASP A 354 18.59 -1.48 -5.01
C ASP A 354 17.95 -2.88 -4.94
N PRO A 355 18.20 -3.76 -5.92
CA PRO A 355 17.66 -5.12 -5.88
C PRO A 355 18.23 -5.94 -4.71
N ILE A 356 19.46 -5.67 -4.26
CA ILE A 356 20.07 -6.42 -3.14
C ILE A 356 19.37 -6.07 -1.83
N GLY A 357 18.99 -4.81 -1.64
CA GLY A 357 18.21 -4.38 -0.49
C GLY A 357 16.86 -5.10 -0.35
N LEU A 358 16.24 -5.54 -1.46
CA LEU A 358 15.06 -6.41 -1.40
C LEU A 358 15.39 -7.75 -0.74
N ARG A 359 16.48 -8.41 -1.15
CA ARG A 359 16.91 -9.68 -0.53
C ARG A 359 17.35 -9.50 0.91
N THR A 360 18.06 -8.42 1.24
CA THR A 360 18.38 -8.07 2.65
C THR A 360 17.10 -7.91 3.47
N THR A 361 16.08 -7.23 2.93
CA THR A 361 14.78 -7.07 3.60
C THR A 361 14.08 -8.41 3.80
N LEU A 362 14.08 -9.28 2.80
CA LEU A 362 13.49 -10.62 2.90
C LEU A 362 14.10 -11.44 4.04
N HIS A 363 15.43 -11.44 4.16
CA HIS A 363 16.13 -12.10 5.27
C HIS A 363 15.78 -11.47 6.62
N LYS A 364 15.90 -10.13 6.76
CA LYS A 364 15.56 -9.43 8.00
C LYS A 364 14.14 -9.70 8.48
N VAL A 365 13.17 -9.69 7.57
CA VAL A 365 11.76 -9.99 7.88
C VAL A 365 11.60 -11.45 8.32
N TYR A 366 12.21 -12.39 7.60
CA TYR A 366 12.06 -13.80 7.90
C TYR A 366 12.76 -14.20 9.22
N ASP A 367 13.99 -13.74 9.44
CA ASP A 367 14.75 -13.94 10.69
C ASP A 367 13.96 -13.46 11.92
N ARG A 368 13.19 -12.37 11.75
CA ARG A 368 12.47 -11.74 12.86
C ARG A 368 11.15 -12.41 13.21
N TYR A 369 10.47 -13.01 12.23
CA TYR A 369 9.08 -13.47 12.39
C TYR A 369 8.86 -14.94 12.09
N GLU A 370 9.73 -15.58 11.30
CA GLU A 370 9.63 -16.98 10.85
C GLU A 370 8.23 -17.32 10.30
N LYS A 371 7.61 -16.33 9.66
CA LYS A 371 6.29 -16.43 9.01
C LYS A 371 6.46 -16.38 7.50
N PRO A 372 5.52 -16.96 6.73
CA PRO A 372 5.53 -16.82 5.27
C PRO A 372 5.58 -15.34 4.86
N VAL A 373 6.39 -15.03 3.84
CA VAL A 373 6.67 -13.66 3.41
C VAL A 373 6.07 -13.39 2.04
N ILE A 374 5.38 -12.26 1.89
CA ILE A 374 4.80 -11.81 0.62
C ILE A 374 5.30 -10.40 0.27
N ILE A 375 5.85 -10.24 -0.93
CA ILE A 375 6.16 -8.90 -1.47
C ILE A 375 4.85 -8.38 -2.09
N SER A 376 4.11 -7.56 -1.33
CA SER A 376 2.78 -7.08 -1.72
C SER A 376 2.82 -5.88 -2.65
N GLU A 377 3.95 -5.18 -2.73
CA GLU A 377 4.23 -4.13 -3.70
C GLU A 377 5.72 -4.02 -4.01
N ASN A 378 6.04 -3.90 -5.28
CA ASN A 378 7.36 -3.50 -5.78
C ASN A 378 7.18 -3.06 -7.24
N GLY A 379 7.92 -2.05 -7.68
CA GLY A 379 7.79 -1.57 -9.05
C GLY A 379 8.64 -0.35 -9.35
N LEU A 380 8.68 0.02 -10.63
CA LEU A 380 9.44 1.15 -11.13
C LEU A 380 8.49 2.19 -11.73
N GLY A 381 8.42 3.36 -11.09
CA GLY A 381 7.78 4.54 -11.65
C GLY A 381 8.70 5.21 -12.66
N ALA A 382 8.29 5.27 -13.93
CA ALA A 382 9.02 5.89 -15.03
C ALA A 382 8.05 6.61 -15.98
N ARG A 383 8.57 7.53 -16.81
CA ARG A 383 7.79 8.09 -17.91
C ARG A 383 7.82 7.11 -19.07
N ASP A 384 6.65 6.64 -19.49
CA ASP A 384 6.53 5.84 -20.70
C ASP A 384 6.02 6.70 -21.87
N GLN A 385 6.41 6.34 -23.09
CA GLN A 385 5.95 6.98 -24.32
C GLN A 385 5.05 6.00 -25.10
N LEU A 386 3.85 6.45 -25.45
CA LEU A 386 2.96 5.74 -26.36
C LEU A 386 3.30 6.13 -27.81
N GLU A 387 3.73 5.16 -28.59
CA GLU A 387 4.04 5.34 -30.01
C GLU A 387 2.76 5.41 -30.87
N ALA A 388 2.87 5.98 -32.06
CA ALA A 388 1.72 6.14 -32.98
C ALA A 388 1.08 4.80 -33.39
N ASN A 389 1.82 3.70 -33.33
CA ASN A 389 1.33 2.35 -33.60
C ASN A 389 0.70 1.66 -32.36
N GLY A 390 0.65 2.32 -31.20
CA GLY A 390 0.15 1.79 -29.95
C GLY A 390 1.17 0.99 -29.13
N ALA A 391 2.43 0.94 -29.54
CA ALA A 391 3.50 0.29 -28.78
C ALA A 391 4.01 1.19 -27.64
N VAL A 392 4.53 0.56 -26.59
CA VAL A 392 5.19 1.24 -25.47
C VAL A 392 6.45 0.46 -25.11
N HIS A 393 7.61 1.05 -25.39
CA HIS A 393 8.91 0.43 -25.18
C HIS A 393 9.47 0.79 -23.79
N ASP A 394 9.53 -0.18 -22.89
CA ASP A 394 9.95 0.02 -21.49
C ASP A 394 11.06 -0.94 -21.02
N PRO A 395 12.22 -1.01 -21.71
CA PRO A 395 13.30 -1.92 -21.36
C PRO A 395 13.88 -1.68 -19.95
N TYR A 396 13.77 -0.46 -19.43
CA TYR A 396 14.17 -0.12 -18.06
C TYR A 396 13.32 -0.82 -16.99
N ARG A 397 12.02 -1.03 -17.25
CA ARG A 397 11.10 -1.73 -16.34
C ARG A 397 11.38 -3.22 -16.35
N ILE A 398 11.63 -3.78 -17.53
CA ILE A 398 12.07 -5.17 -17.69
C ILE A 398 13.37 -5.41 -16.91
N GLU A 399 14.36 -4.53 -17.05
CA GLU A 399 15.64 -4.67 -16.35
C GLU A 399 15.46 -4.58 -14.82
N TYR A 400 14.63 -3.65 -14.34
CA TYR A 400 14.30 -3.55 -12.93
C TYR A 400 13.69 -4.86 -12.40
N PHE A 401 12.69 -5.42 -13.09
CA PHE A 401 12.08 -6.68 -12.69
C PHE A 401 13.07 -7.85 -12.72
N LYS A 402 13.88 -7.98 -13.77
CA LYS A 402 14.92 -9.02 -13.87
C LYS A 402 15.82 -9.03 -12.63
N GLU A 403 16.35 -7.87 -12.27
CA GLU A 403 17.29 -7.75 -11.16
C GLU A 403 16.62 -8.02 -9.81
N HIS A 404 15.39 -7.53 -9.57
CA HIS A 404 14.68 -7.80 -8.32
C HIS A 404 14.21 -9.26 -8.22
N PHE A 405 13.71 -9.86 -9.30
CA PHE A 405 13.21 -11.24 -9.30
C PHE A 405 14.34 -12.24 -9.05
N LYS A 406 15.53 -11.97 -9.59
CA LYS A 406 16.74 -12.74 -9.29
C LYS A 406 17.03 -12.77 -7.78
N GLN A 407 16.87 -11.63 -7.09
CA GLN A 407 17.12 -11.52 -5.65
C GLN A 407 16.02 -12.18 -4.81
N ILE A 408 14.75 -12.12 -5.25
CA ILE A 408 13.64 -12.84 -4.63
C ILE A 408 13.86 -14.36 -4.71
N ILE A 409 14.20 -14.87 -5.90
CA ILE A 409 14.46 -16.30 -6.12
C ILE A 409 15.68 -16.75 -5.31
N ALA A 410 16.74 -15.94 -5.26
CA ALA A 410 17.91 -16.20 -4.43
C ALA A 410 17.53 -16.31 -2.94
N ALA A 411 16.82 -15.34 -2.38
CA ALA A 411 16.37 -15.38 -0.99
C ALA A 411 15.52 -16.63 -0.67
N LYS A 412 14.66 -17.06 -1.60
CA LYS A 412 13.90 -18.30 -1.46
C LYS A 412 14.81 -19.53 -1.40
N ASN A 413 15.79 -19.62 -2.30
CA ASN A 413 16.81 -20.69 -2.28
C ASN A 413 17.70 -20.61 -1.03
N GLU A 414 17.83 -19.40 -0.48
CA GLU A 414 18.26 -18.98 0.87
C GLU A 414 17.59 -19.71 2.04
N GLY A 415 16.36 -20.21 1.85
CA GLY A 415 15.52 -20.72 2.93
C GLY A 415 14.43 -19.75 3.40
N VAL A 416 14.36 -18.53 2.87
CA VAL A 416 13.26 -17.61 3.18
C VAL A 416 11.96 -18.14 2.57
N ASP A 417 10.90 -18.22 3.37
CA ASP A 417 9.59 -18.72 2.92
C ASP A 417 8.80 -17.69 2.10
N VAL A 418 9.33 -17.33 0.93
CA VAL A 418 8.69 -16.39 0.00
C VAL A 418 7.52 -17.05 -0.72
N ARG A 419 6.31 -16.51 -0.55
CA ARG A 419 5.06 -17.07 -1.10
C ARG A 419 4.53 -16.37 -2.34
N ALA A 420 4.64 -15.04 -2.40
CA ALA A 420 4.08 -14.28 -3.52
C ALA A 420 4.83 -12.98 -3.76
N TYR A 421 4.75 -12.51 -5.01
CA TYR A 421 5.19 -11.21 -5.48
C TYR A 421 4.07 -10.54 -6.28
N MET A 422 3.83 -9.26 -6.01
CA MET A 422 2.86 -8.46 -6.75
C MET A 422 3.49 -7.17 -7.27
N ALA A 423 3.57 -7.04 -8.60
CA ALA A 423 4.03 -5.83 -9.26
C ALA A 423 3.03 -4.70 -9.00
N TRP A 424 3.51 -3.60 -8.41
CA TRP A 424 2.67 -2.46 -8.07
C TRP A 424 2.22 -1.70 -9.32
N GLY A 425 0.94 -1.30 -9.33
CA GLY A 425 0.34 -0.61 -10.46
C GLY A 425 0.45 -1.42 -11.73
N ILE A 426 0.16 -2.74 -11.68
CA ILE A 426 0.30 -3.68 -12.81
C ILE A 426 -0.35 -3.13 -14.10
N ILE A 427 -1.44 -2.40 -13.93
CA ILE A 427 -2.02 -1.48 -14.90
C ILE A 427 -1.70 -0.07 -14.40
N ASP A 428 -1.40 0.87 -15.31
CA ASP A 428 -1.16 2.25 -14.91
C ASP A 428 -2.29 2.79 -14.03
N ILE A 429 -1.88 3.50 -12.98
CA ILE A 429 -2.73 4.07 -11.94
C ILE A 429 -2.26 5.49 -11.63
N VAL A 430 -3.12 6.31 -11.04
CA VAL A 430 -2.70 7.61 -10.49
C VAL A 430 -1.69 7.38 -9.36
N SER A 431 -0.54 8.04 -9.40
CA SER A 431 0.50 7.84 -8.38
C SER A 431 0.05 8.35 -6.99
N ALA A 432 0.21 7.54 -5.94
CA ALA A 432 -0.18 7.94 -4.59
C ALA A 432 0.64 9.12 -4.05
N GLY A 433 1.92 9.21 -4.41
CA GLY A 433 2.82 10.23 -3.87
C GLY A 433 2.67 11.59 -4.57
N SER A 434 2.68 11.60 -5.90
CA SER A 434 2.69 12.84 -6.70
C SER A 434 1.35 13.19 -7.35
N CYS A 435 0.34 12.31 -7.25
CA CYS A 435 -0.96 12.49 -7.90
C CYS A 435 -0.83 12.63 -9.43
N GLU A 436 0.12 11.91 -10.02
CA GLU A 436 0.49 12.00 -11.44
C GLU A 436 0.11 10.72 -12.20
N MET A 437 -0.30 10.88 -13.46
CA MET A 437 -0.41 9.79 -14.43
C MET A 437 0.90 9.53 -15.18
N ASP A 438 1.74 10.56 -15.37
CA ASP A 438 3.03 10.42 -16.08
C ASP A 438 4.05 9.56 -15.33
N LYS A 439 3.86 9.36 -14.02
CA LYS A 439 4.63 8.40 -13.22
C LYS A 439 4.00 7.00 -13.34
N ARG A 440 4.39 6.28 -14.39
CA ARG A 440 3.77 5.01 -14.77
C ARG A 440 4.51 3.82 -14.20
N TYR A 441 3.77 2.85 -13.70
CA TYR A 441 4.30 1.63 -13.08
C TYR A 441 3.99 0.37 -13.87
N GLY A 442 2.90 0.36 -14.63
CA GLY A 442 2.31 -0.87 -15.12
C GLY A 442 3.07 -1.54 -16.22
N VAL A 443 2.66 -2.77 -16.48
CA VAL A 443 2.94 -3.49 -17.73
C VAL A 443 1.80 -3.27 -18.73
N ILE A 444 0.68 -2.71 -18.28
CA ILE A 444 -0.45 -2.26 -19.10
C ILE A 444 -0.52 -0.73 -19.01
N TYR A 445 -0.30 -0.06 -20.14
CA TYR A 445 -0.37 1.39 -20.27
C TYR A 445 -1.83 1.86 -20.31
N VAL A 446 -2.14 2.99 -19.69
CA VAL A 446 -3.44 3.67 -19.83
C VAL A 446 -3.22 5.05 -20.47
N ASP A 447 -3.92 5.31 -21.59
CA ASP A 447 -3.88 6.58 -22.32
C ASP A 447 -4.62 7.70 -21.57
N ALA A 448 -3.93 8.29 -20.59
CA ALA A 448 -4.36 9.45 -19.83
C ALA A 448 -3.14 10.28 -19.39
N ASP A 449 -3.28 11.60 -19.32
CA ASP A 449 -2.28 12.55 -18.79
C ASP A 449 -2.61 13.02 -17.36
N ASN A 450 -1.77 13.91 -16.80
CA ASN A 450 -1.95 14.39 -15.42
C ASN A 450 -3.19 15.29 -15.23
N ASP A 451 -3.70 15.88 -16.31
CA ASP A 451 -4.88 16.76 -16.31
C ASP A 451 -6.18 15.98 -16.61
N GLY A 452 -6.08 14.67 -16.85
CA GLY A 452 -7.22 13.79 -17.12
C GLY A 452 -7.66 13.74 -18.58
N HIS A 453 -6.83 14.21 -19.51
CA HIS A 453 -7.08 14.05 -20.94
C HIS A 453 -6.53 12.71 -21.45
N GLY A 454 -7.20 12.13 -22.45
CA GLY A 454 -6.81 10.87 -23.08
C GLY A 454 -8.00 9.96 -23.32
N THR A 455 -7.81 8.89 -24.09
CA THR A 455 -8.89 7.95 -24.41
C THR A 455 -9.15 6.92 -23.30
N TYR A 456 -8.26 6.81 -22.33
CA TYR A 456 -8.21 5.78 -21.29
C TYR A 456 -8.13 4.35 -21.85
N LYS A 457 -7.76 4.17 -23.13
CA LYS A 457 -7.52 2.84 -23.69
C LYS A 457 -6.30 2.19 -23.04
N ARG A 458 -6.35 0.86 -22.96
CA ARG A 458 -5.28 0.02 -22.43
C ARG A 458 -4.39 -0.50 -23.56
N TYR A 459 -3.08 -0.41 -23.37
CA TYR A 459 -2.07 -0.91 -24.32
C TYR A 459 -1.06 -1.79 -23.59
N LYS A 460 -0.66 -2.90 -24.20
CA LYS A 460 0.37 -3.78 -23.63
C LYS A 460 1.74 -3.16 -23.88
N LYS A 461 2.52 -2.97 -22.82
CA LYS A 461 3.92 -2.55 -22.92
C LYS A 461 4.79 -3.75 -23.27
N ASP A 462 6.04 -3.53 -23.70
CA ASP A 462 6.98 -4.64 -23.92
C ASP A 462 7.14 -5.52 -22.66
N SER A 463 7.12 -4.89 -21.48
CA SER A 463 7.14 -5.58 -20.18
C SER A 463 5.96 -6.52 -19.92
N PHE A 464 4.81 -6.35 -20.59
CA PHE A 464 3.67 -7.28 -20.51
C PHE A 464 4.08 -8.66 -21.00
N ASN A 465 4.58 -8.72 -22.24
CA ASN A 465 4.97 -9.98 -22.88
C ASN A 465 6.17 -10.61 -22.16
N TRP A 466 7.12 -9.77 -21.71
CA TRP A 466 8.23 -10.27 -20.91
C TRP A 466 7.76 -10.91 -19.60
N TYR A 467 6.84 -10.24 -18.87
CA TYR A 467 6.38 -10.75 -17.58
C TYR A 467 5.51 -12.01 -17.74
N HIS A 468 4.66 -12.07 -18.77
CA HIS A 468 3.94 -13.27 -19.15
C HIS A 468 4.88 -14.47 -19.34
N ASN A 469 5.90 -14.33 -20.18
CA ASN A 469 6.87 -15.38 -20.45
C ASN A 469 7.62 -15.81 -19.17
N PHE A 470 8.01 -14.85 -18.34
CA PHE A 470 8.63 -15.13 -17.06
C PHE A 470 7.72 -15.98 -16.16
N ILE A 471 6.44 -15.65 -16.04
CA ILE A 471 5.49 -16.42 -15.20
C ILE A 471 5.35 -17.85 -15.73
N LEU A 472 5.22 -18.03 -17.05
CA LEU A 472 5.17 -19.36 -17.67
C LEU A 472 6.42 -20.19 -17.36
N GLU A 473 7.61 -19.59 -17.45
CA GLU A 473 8.87 -20.26 -17.09
C GLU A 473 8.91 -20.66 -15.61
N GLN A 474 8.40 -19.82 -14.70
CA GLN A 474 8.37 -20.12 -13.27
C GLN A 474 7.36 -21.24 -12.94
N ARG A 475 6.20 -21.28 -13.62
CA ARG A 475 5.24 -22.38 -13.50
C ARG A 475 5.86 -23.71 -13.95
N ALA A 476 6.50 -23.73 -15.12
CA ALA A 476 7.16 -24.93 -15.65
C ALA A 476 8.32 -25.45 -14.76
N LYS A 477 8.98 -24.56 -14.00
CA LYS A 477 10.01 -24.94 -13.02
C LYS A 477 9.42 -25.48 -11.71
N GLY A 478 8.25 -25.01 -11.30
CA GLY A 478 7.60 -25.40 -10.05
C GLY A 478 6.78 -26.69 -10.11
N GLU A 479 6.48 -27.19 -11.31
CA GLU A 479 5.84 -28.49 -11.55
C GLU A 479 6.84 -29.67 -11.59
N LYS A 480 8.14 -29.38 -11.65
CA LYS A 480 9.23 -30.35 -11.56
C LYS A 480 9.76 -30.42 -10.14
#